data_AF-A0A1I0RKT6-F1
#
_entry.id   AF-A0A1I0RKT6-F1
#
_cell.length_a   1.000
_cell.length_b   1.000
_cell.length_c   1.000
_cell.angle_alpha   90.00
_cell.angle_beta   90.00
_cell.angle_gamma   90.00
#
_symmetry.space_group_name_H-M   'P 1'
#
loop_
_entity.id
_entity.type
_entity.pdbx_description
1 polymer ?
#
loop_
_entity_poly.entity_id
_entity_poly.type
_entity_poly.pdbx_seq_one_letter_code
_entity_poly.pdbx_strand_id
1 'polypeptide(L)'
;MNKLKNKTFNGIYRINILEEGTKYELEDSIVLKGIETYQLFTTQESLDVLKINNAYHIDGEYSSNHIDIVPIIEEVINVNKISIVYDKDIDQIAAFSIKSNAKNYFFIRYSDELNVVEKNEYEKLTSNIKKIETIEI
;
A
#
# COMPACT_ATOMS: atom_id res chain seq x y z
N MET A 1 14.01 1.09 -10.44
CA MET A 1 12.82 0.87 -9.61
C MET A 1 13.20 -0.17 -8.56
N ASN A 2 13.85 0.30 -7.49
CA ASN A 2 14.52 -0.51 -6.46
C ASN A 2 14.47 0.25 -5.10
N LYS A 3 13.50 1.17 -4.98
CA LYS A 3 13.53 2.26 -3.98
C LYS A 3 13.27 1.75 -2.56
N LEU A 4 12.61 0.62 -2.40
CA LEU A 4 12.24 0.06 -1.09
C LEU A 4 13.03 -1.19 -0.73
N LYS A 5 13.67 -1.84 -1.71
CA LYS A 5 14.42 -3.07 -1.49
C LYS A 5 15.52 -2.88 -0.46
N ASN A 6 15.60 -3.81 0.49
CA ASN A 6 16.50 -3.82 1.63
C ASN A 6 16.36 -2.62 2.58
N LYS A 7 15.26 -1.84 2.50
CA LYS A 7 14.95 -0.82 3.50
C LYS A 7 14.19 -1.42 4.66
N THR A 8 14.38 -0.80 5.82
CA THR A 8 13.73 -1.21 7.07
C THR A 8 12.80 -0.11 7.55
N PHE A 9 11.59 -0.52 7.93
CA PHE A 9 10.51 0.33 8.42
C PHE A 9 10.01 -0.19 9.77
N ASN A 10 9.38 0.67 10.55
CA ASN A 10 8.87 0.36 11.88
C ASN A 10 7.37 -0.01 11.87
N GLY A 11 6.76 -0.05 10.68
CA GLY A 11 5.38 -0.45 10.51
C GLY A 11 4.80 -0.05 9.15
N ILE A 12 3.56 -0.47 8.92
CA ILE A 12 2.69 0.00 7.84
C ILE A 12 1.57 0.82 8.48
N TYR A 13 1.31 2.00 7.92
CA TYR A 13 0.37 2.98 8.46
C TYR A 13 -0.64 3.41 7.39
N ARG A 14 -1.81 3.88 7.83
CA ARG A 14 -2.76 4.68 7.04
C ARG A 14 -2.55 6.15 7.26
N ILE A 15 -3.01 6.93 6.30
CA ILE A 15 -3.17 8.37 6.45
C ILE A 15 -4.60 8.63 6.93
N ASN A 16 -4.73 9.46 7.95
CA ASN A 16 -5.99 9.99 8.42
C ASN A 16 -5.95 11.51 8.26
N ILE A 17 -7.01 12.08 7.72
CA ILE A 17 -7.15 13.53 7.55
C ILE A 17 -8.32 14.04 8.38
N LEU A 18 -8.24 15.29 8.81
CA LEU A 18 -9.36 15.98 9.46
C LEU A 18 -9.84 17.11 8.55
N GLU A 19 -11.07 17.01 8.06
CA GLU A 19 -11.71 18.02 7.21
C GLU A 19 -13.01 18.47 7.87
N GLU A 20 -13.12 19.77 8.14
CA GLU A 20 -14.28 20.39 8.80
C GLU A 20 -14.70 19.72 10.13
N GLY A 21 -13.74 19.10 10.84
CA GLY A 21 -13.99 18.39 12.10
C GLY A 21 -14.40 16.92 11.93
N THR A 22 -14.51 16.43 10.70
CA THR A 22 -14.74 15.02 10.37
C THR A 22 -13.43 14.34 10.03
N LYS A 23 -13.20 13.16 10.61
CA LYS A 23 -12.01 12.36 10.36
C LYS A 23 -12.26 11.39 9.21
N TYR A 24 -11.40 11.40 8.21
CA TYR A 24 -11.43 10.47 7.08
C TYR A 24 -10.15 9.65 7.03
N GLU A 25 -10.27 8.35 6.78
CA GLU A 25 -9.14 7.48 6.49
C GLU A 25 -8.92 7.41 4.98
N LEU A 26 -7.69 7.61 4.53
CA LEU A 26 -7.33 7.46 3.12
C LEU A 26 -6.98 5.99 2.87
N GLU A 27 -7.96 5.26 2.36
CA GLU A 27 -7.86 3.82 2.13
C GLU A 27 -7.17 3.47 0.81
N ASP A 28 -6.93 4.44 -0.07
CA ASP A 28 -6.23 4.33 -1.36
C ASP A 28 -4.71 4.13 -1.25
N SER A 29 -4.15 4.37 -0.06
CA SER A 29 -2.70 4.42 0.13
C SER A 29 -2.25 3.93 1.51
N ILE A 30 -0.99 3.52 1.57
CA ILE A 30 -0.31 3.11 2.81
C ILE A 30 1.01 3.85 2.94
N VAL A 31 1.49 3.97 4.18
CA VAL A 31 2.76 4.61 4.51
C VAL A 31 3.68 3.59 5.18
N LEU A 32 4.91 3.51 4.68
CA LEU A 32 6.02 2.82 5.32
C LEU A 32 6.90 3.87 6.02
N LYS A 33 6.94 3.84 7.34
CA LYS A 33 7.70 4.81 8.15
C LYS A 33 8.93 4.17 8.78
N GLY A 34 10.11 4.71 8.52
CA GLY A 34 11.37 4.30 9.12
C GLY A 34 12.29 5.50 9.29
N ILE A 35 13.60 5.32 9.03
CA ILE A 35 14.54 6.45 8.88
C ILE A 35 14.09 7.36 7.74
N GLU A 36 13.56 6.75 6.68
CA GLU A 36 12.89 7.43 5.58
C GLU A 36 11.43 7.00 5.56
N THR A 37 10.57 7.90 5.08
CA THR A 37 9.14 7.64 4.93
C THR A 37 8.80 7.51 3.45
N TYR A 38 8.03 6.49 3.11
CA TYR A 38 7.52 6.28 1.77
C TYR A 38 6.01 6.07 1.83
N GLN A 39 5.30 6.61 0.84
CA GLN A 39 3.91 6.31 0.60
C GLN A 39 3.81 5.41 -0.63
N LEU A 40 3.02 4.36 -0.51
CA LEU A 40 2.64 3.48 -1.59
C LEU A 40 1.16 3.70 -1.85
N PHE A 41 0.80 3.86 -3.11
CA PHE A 41 -0.58 3.99 -3.53
C PHE A 41 -0.72 3.29 -4.88
N THR A 42 -1.92 2.77 -5.13
CA THR A 42 -2.23 2.10 -6.39
C THR A 42 -3.14 2.96 -7.22
N THR A 43 -2.84 3.08 -8.51
CA THR A 43 -3.85 3.43 -9.50
C THR A 43 -4.49 2.16 -10.05
N GLN A 44 -5.34 2.29 -11.07
CA GLN A 44 -5.83 1.15 -11.84
C GLN A 44 -4.66 0.34 -12.44
N GLU A 45 -3.60 0.98 -12.95
CA GLU A 45 -2.56 0.29 -13.72
C GLU A 45 -1.19 0.20 -13.03
N SER A 46 -0.94 1.01 -12.00
CA SER A 46 0.38 1.15 -11.37
C SER A 46 0.33 1.04 -9.84
N LEU A 47 1.40 0.49 -9.26
CA LEU A 47 1.74 0.69 -7.86
C LEU A 47 2.87 1.71 -7.80
N ASP A 48 2.55 2.90 -7.32
CA ASP A 48 3.48 4.01 -7.23
C ASP A 48 4.11 4.11 -5.85
N VAL A 49 5.37 4.54 -5.84
CA VAL A 49 6.18 4.66 -4.62
C VAL A 49 6.76 6.07 -4.54
N LEU A 50 6.24 6.85 -3.61
CA LEU A 50 6.66 8.22 -3.34
C LEU A 50 7.49 8.27 -2.06
N LYS A 51 8.68 8.89 -2.12
CA LYS A 51 9.42 9.24 -0.92
C LYS A 51 8.81 10.51 -0.32
N ILE A 52 8.38 10.44 0.93
CA ILE A 52 7.79 11.57 1.65
C ILE A 52 8.90 12.39 2.28
N ASN A 53 9.07 13.63 1.81
CA ASN A 53 9.98 14.60 2.43
C ASN A 53 9.21 15.60 3.29
N ASN A 54 8.14 16.19 2.75
CA ASN A 54 7.39 17.28 3.39
C ASN A 54 5.88 17.04 3.45
N ALA A 55 5.30 16.44 2.40
CA ALA A 55 3.85 16.28 2.28
C ALA A 55 3.51 14.88 1.74
N TYR A 56 2.39 14.36 2.23
CA TYR A 56 1.78 13.13 1.71
C TYR A 56 1.03 13.43 0.42
N HIS A 57 0.95 12.44 -0.46
CA HIS A 57 0.01 12.46 -1.57
C HIS A 57 -1.38 12.20 -1.01
N ILE A 58 -2.29 13.12 -1.26
CA ILE A 58 -3.71 13.03 -0.91
C ILE A 58 -4.43 13.23 -2.23
N ASP A 59 -5.44 12.40 -2.51
CA ASP A 59 -6.27 12.57 -3.70
C ASP A 59 -6.88 13.98 -3.73
N GLY A 60 -7.00 14.57 -4.91
CA GLY A 60 -7.40 15.96 -5.12
C GLY A 60 -8.81 16.30 -4.64
N GLU A 61 -9.59 15.30 -4.23
CA GLU A 61 -10.89 15.46 -3.58
C GLU A 61 -10.79 16.04 -2.17
N TYR A 62 -9.66 15.88 -1.49
CA TYR A 62 -9.49 16.30 -0.10
C TYR A 62 -8.51 17.47 0.02
N SER A 63 -8.85 18.41 0.91
CA SER A 63 -7.90 19.43 1.35
C SER A 63 -7.90 19.48 2.88
N SER A 64 -6.81 19.01 3.49
CA SER A 64 -6.69 19.02 4.94
C SER A 64 -5.38 19.63 5.41
N ASN A 65 -5.49 20.49 6.42
CA ASN A 65 -4.36 21.09 7.12
C ASN A 65 -3.82 20.16 8.22
N HIS A 66 -4.50 19.05 8.52
CA HIS A 66 -4.15 18.13 9.59
C HIS A 66 -4.11 16.70 9.05
N ILE A 67 -2.88 16.17 8.97
CA ILE A 67 -2.60 14.82 8.49
C ILE A 67 -1.99 14.03 9.64
N ASP A 68 -2.67 12.98 10.05
CA ASP A 68 -2.17 11.99 10.99
C ASP A 68 -1.84 10.69 10.27
N ILE A 69 -0.94 9.89 10.85
CA ILE A 69 -0.71 8.52 10.43
C ILE A 69 -1.09 7.55 11.53
N VAL A 70 -1.88 6.54 11.19
CA VAL A 70 -2.39 5.54 12.14
C VAL A 70 -1.84 4.17 11.77
N PRO A 71 -1.29 3.40 12.72
CA PRO A 71 -0.71 2.11 12.40
C PRO A 71 -1.78 1.10 11.96
N ILE A 72 -1.47 0.34 10.91
CA ILE A 72 -2.18 -0.88 10.53
C ILE A 72 -1.40 -2.11 11.06
N ILE A 73 -0.08 -2.07 10.94
CA ILE A 73 0.85 -3.12 11.36
C ILE A 73 2.00 -2.47 12.12
N GLU A 74 2.14 -2.80 13.40
CA GLU A 74 3.18 -2.27 14.30
C GLU A 74 4.31 -3.29 14.52
N GLU A 75 5.06 -3.58 13.47
CA GLU A 75 6.27 -4.41 13.58
C GLU A 75 7.37 -3.94 12.63
N VAL A 76 8.60 -4.37 12.89
CA VAL A 76 9.75 -4.03 12.04
C VAL A 76 9.65 -4.81 10.72
N ILE A 77 9.64 -4.06 9.61
CA ILE A 77 9.47 -4.59 8.26
C ILE A 77 10.73 -4.30 7.47
N ASN A 78 11.50 -5.34 7.16
CA ASN A 78 12.58 -5.26 6.18
C ASN A 78 12.03 -5.67 4.80
N VAL A 79 11.98 -4.77 3.83
CA VAL A 79 11.35 -5.05 2.51
C VAL A 79 12.33 -5.77 1.60
N ASN A 80 12.06 -7.03 1.28
CA ASN A 80 12.87 -7.83 0.36
C ASN A 80 12.38 -7.73 -1.09
N LYS A 81 11.06 -7.75 -1.25
CA LYS A 81 10.38 -7.80 -2.55
C LYS A 81 8.96 -7.29 -2.41
N ILE A 82 8.49 -6.59 -3.43
CA ILE A 82 7.06 -6.32 -3.63
C ILE A 82 6.61 -7.14 -4.85
N SER A 83 5.43 -7.75 -4.77
CA SER A 83 4.83 -8.49 -5.89
C SER A 83 3.44 -7.95 -6.17
N ILE A 84 3.13 -7.65 -7.42
CA ILE A 84 1.82 -7.14 -7.86
C ILE A 84 1.04 -8.28 -8.52
N VAL A 85 -0.27 -8.24 -8.42
CA VAL A 85 -1.20 -9.08 -9.16
C VAL A 85 -2.08 -8.17 -10.00
N TYR A 86 -1.92 -8.28 -11.30
CA TYR A 86 -2.68 -7.56 -12.29
C TYR A 86 -3.78 -8.45 -12.87
N ASP A 87 -5.02 -8.00 -12.83
CA ASP A 87 -6.14 -8.67 -13.48
C ASP A 87 -6.32 -8.12 -14.90
N LYS A 88 -6.07 -8.97 -15.89
CA LYS A 88 -6.22 -8.60 -17.30
C LYS A 88 -7.66 -8.55 -17.80
N ASP A 89 -8.59 -9.23 -17.12
CA ASP A 89 -9.97 -9.28 -17.59
C ASP A 89 -10.68 -7.94 -17.36
N ILE A 90 -10.26 -7.20 -16.32
CA ILE A 90 -10.74 -5.85 -15.99
C ILE A 90 -9.69 -4.75 -16.20
N ASP A 91 -8.48 -5.13 -16.62
CA ASP A 91 -7.33 -4.25 -16.89
C ASP A 91 -6.91 -3.40 -15.68
N GLN A 92 -6.77 -4.04 -14.50
CA GLN A 92 -6.45 -3.33 -13.25
C GLN A 92 -5.56 -4.14 -12.29
N ILE A 93 -4.84 -3.45 -11.41
CA ILE A 93 -4.21 -4.05 -10.23
C ILE A 93 -5.30 -4.51 -9.27
N ALA A 94 -5.28 -5.81 -8.97
CA ALA A 94 -6.20 -6.44 -8.03
C ALA A 94 -5.58 -6.58 -6.63
N ALA A 95 -4.25 -6.75 -6.54
CA ALA A 95 -3.59 -6.99 -5.27
C ALA A 95 -2.08 -6.72 -5.34
N PHE A 96 -1.43 -6.54 -4.19
CA PHE A 96 0.02 -6.63 -4.07
C PHE A 96 0.44 -7.23 -2.73
N SER A 97 1.70 -7.63 -2.62
CA SER A 97 2.27 -8.13 -1.37
C SER A 97 3.65 -7.55 -1.12
N ILE A 98 3.95 -7.30 0.16
CA ILE A 98 5.26 -6.90 0.64
C ILE A 98 5.88 -8.10 1.36
N LYS A 99 6.92 -8.68 0.77
CA LYS A 99 7.70 -9.75 1.38
C LYS A 99 8.77 -9.16 2.29
N SER A 100 8.78 -9.62 3.53
CA SER A 100 9.84 -9.35 4.51
C SER A 100 10.63 -10.61 4.86
N ASN A 101 11.70 -10.45 5.64
CA ASN A 101 12.46 -11.57 6.19
C ASN A 101 11.60 -12.40 7.17
N ALA A 102 10.72 -11.75 7.92
CA ALA A 102 9.89 -12.39 8.95
C ALA A 102 8.55 -12.91 8.41
N LYS A 103 7.87 -12.13 7.57
CA LYS A 103 6.49 -12.37 7.10
C LYS A 103 6.25 -11.79 5.71
N ASN A 104 5.13 -12.17 5.11
CA ASN A 104 4.55 -11.50 3.95
C ASN A 104 3.31 -10.72 4.41
N TYR A 105 3.17 -9.49 3.90
CA TYR A 105 2.01 -8.65 4.11
C TYR A 105 1.23 -8.56 2.80
N PHE A 106 -0.08 -8.75 2.86
CA PHE A 106 -0.94 -8.91 1.69
C PHE A 106 -1.96 -7.78 1.65
N PHE A 107 -2.10 -7.21 0.46
CA PHE A 107 -2.99 -6.09 0.19
C PHE A 107 -3.83 -6.43 -1.03
N ILE A 108 -5.13 -6.20 -0.95
CA ILE A 108 -6.07 -6.37 -2.07
C ILE A 108 -6.76 -5.04 -2.34
N ARG A 109 -7.01 -4.75 -3.61
CA ARG A 109 -7.73 -3.56 -4.03
C ARG A 109 -9.20 -3.94 -4.24
N TYR A 110 -10.08 -3.39 -3.43
CA TYR A 110 -11.52 -3.48 -3.60
C TYR A 110 -12.03 -2.10 -4.02
N SER A 111 -12.50 -1.98 -5.26
CA SER A 111 -12.81 -0.67 -5.85
C SER A 111 -11.55 0.23 -5.80
N ASP A 112 -11.61 1.40 -5.15
CA ASP A 112 -10.46 2.31 -5.00
C ASP A 112 -9.76 2.19 -3.63
N GLU A 113 -10.18 1.22 -2.80
CA GLU A 113 -9.64 1.01 -1.46
C GLU A 113 -8.62 -0.13 -1.44
N LEU A 114 -7.45 0.12 -0.87
CA LEU A 114 -6.51 -0.92 -0.47
C LEU A 114 -6.97 -1.53 0.85
N ASN A 115 -6.96 -2.84 0.97
CA ASN A 115 -7.33 -3.56 2.18
C ASN A 115 -6.20 -4.51 2.59
N VAL A 116 -5.85 -4.50 3.88
CA VAL A 116 -4.86 -5.46 4.42
C VAL A 116 -5.58 -6.73 4.79
N VAL A 117 -5.10 -7.86 4.28
CA VAL A 117 -5.80 -9.14 4.45
C VAL A 117 -4.88 -10.28 4.88
N GLU A 118 -5.50 -11.33 5.37
CA GLU A 118 -4.81 -12.58 5.63
C GLU A 118 -4.39 -13.29 4.33
N LYS A 119 -3.38 -14.14 4.45
CA LYS A 119 -2.82 -14.89 3.32
C LYS A 119 -3.87 -15.73 2.57
N ASN A 120 -4.76 -16.39 3.30
CA ASN A 120 -5.80 -17.26 2.75
C ASN A 120 -6.79 -16.48 1.86
N GLU A 121 -7.13 -15.26 2.22
CA GLU A 121 -8.01 -14.38 1.48
C GLU A 121 -7.32 -13.85 0.23
N TYR A 122 -6.07 -13.43 0.35
CA TYR A 122 -5.24 -13.06 -0.79
C TYR A 122 -5.11 -14.21 -1.80
N GLU A 123 -4.84 -15.43 -1.34
CA GLU A 123 -4.73 -16.61 -2.21
C GLU A 123 -6.05 -16.98 -2.87
N LYS A 124 -7.19 -16.87 -2.17
CA LYS A 124 -8.53 -17.09 -2.74
C LYS A 124 -8.89 -16.08 -3.84
N LEU A 125 -8.55 -14.80 -3.64
CA LEU A 125 -8.79 -13.77 -4.63
C LEU A 125 -7.92 -14.03 -5.87
N THR A 126 -6.62 -14.20 -5.64
CA THR A 126 -5.62 -14.29 -6.72
C THR A 126 -5.67 -15.60 -7.48
N SER A 127 -6.18 -16.69 -6.91
CA SER A 127 -6.30 -17.99 -7.59
C SER A 127 -7.24 -17.96 -8.81
N ASN A 128 -8.18 -17.01 -8.85
CA ASN A 128 -9.15 -16.87 -9.93
C ASN A 128 -8.68 -15.93 -11.05
N ILE A 129 -7.59 -15.20 -10.84
CA ILE A 129 -7.06 -14.20 -11.77
C ILE A 129 -6.06 -14.88 -12.71
N LYS A 130 -6.42 -14.98 -14.00
CA LYS A 130 -5.71 -15.83 -14.97
C LYS A 130 -4.35 -15.32 -15.45
N LYS A 131 -3.80 -14.21 -14.92
CA LYS A 131 -2.45 -13.76 -15.30
C LYS A 131 -1.77 -12.90 -14.24
N ILE A 132 -0.90 -13.51 -13.44
CA ILE A 132 -0.08 -12.82 -12.45
C ILE A 132 1.14 -12.19 -13.14
N GLU A 133 1.23 -10.86 -13.17
CA GLU A 133 2.49 -10.16 -13.49
C GLU A 133 3.24 -9.82 -12.22
N THR A 134 4.21 -10.65 -11.85
CA THR A 134 5.10 -10.34 -10.74
C THR A 134 6.14 -9.31 -11.18
N ILE A 135 5.85 -8.03 -10.97
CA ILE A 135 6.85 -6.97 -11.07
C ILE A 135 7.70 -7.02 -9.81
N GLU A 136 8.99 -7.31 -9.95
CA GLU A 136 9.94 -7.17 -8.85
C GLU A 136 10.36 -5.71 -8.73
N ILE A 137 9.89 -5.04 -7.67
CA ILE A 137 10.39 -3.71 -7.24
C ILE A 137 11.47 -3.89 -6.18
#